data_AF-A0A5A5R0U8-F1
#
_entry.id   AF-A0A5A5R0U8-F1
#
_cell.length_a   1.000
_cell.length_b   1.000
_cell.length_c   1.000
_cell.angle_alpha   90.00
_cell.angle_beta   90.00
_cell.angle_gamma   90.00
#
_symmetry.space_group_name_H-M   'P 1'
#
loop_
_entity.id
_entity.type
_entity.pdbx_description
1 polymer ?
#
loop_
_entity_poly.entity_id
_entity_poly.type
_entity_poly.pdbx_seq_one_letter_code
_entity_poly.pdbx_strand_id
1 'polypeptide(L)'
;MFNPLVSFKSLEGHEGEVKCLTFSQDGKFLASGDNELTVIVWDWQKNQKFSLQGHEKAGWWDKGVNSVAFSPCQGYLVSGGDDQTVRIWSLETKKLISTLTGHQDKVTAVAVHPDGEIIASGSEDKTVKIWSVKTGETRSTLQGHSDKVLTVKFSQNGQLLASGGGENDKTVIIWNLGERSSITLKGHSD
;
A
#
# COMPACT_ATOMS: atom_id res chain seq x y z
N MET A 1 34.73 22.65 -1.14
CA MET A 1 33.61 23.43 -0.55
C MET A 1 32.46 22.47 -0.33
N PHE A 2 32.18 22.12 0.92
CA PHE A 2 30.96 21.39 1.29
C PHE A 2 29.78 22.34 1.11
N ASN A 3 28.70 21.88 0.48
CA ASN A 3 27.48 22.65 0.30
C ASN A 3 26.69 22.60 1.63
N PRO A 4 26.67 23.67 2.45
CA PRO A 4 25.86 23.69 3.65
C PRO A 4 24.40 23.89 3.23
N LEU A 5 23.45 23.46 4.07
CA LEU A 5 22.00 23.63 3.89
C LEU A 5 21.29 22.45 3.18
N VAL A 6 21.60 21.23 3.57
CA VAL A 6 20.51 20.23 3.67
C VAL A 6 19.79 20.52 4.99
N SER A 7 18.67 21.22 4.94
CA SER A 7 17.78 21.31 6.10
C SER A 7 17.00 20.00 6.21
N PHE A 8 17.21 19.25 7.30
CA PHE A 8 16.42 18.08 7.61
C PHE A 8 15.29 18.46 8.55
N LYS A 9 14.14 17.78 8.41
CA LYS A 9 13.01 17.90 9.34
C LYS A 9 12.66 16.51 9.85
N SER A 10 12.75 16.33 11.17
CA SER A 10 12.23 15.13 11.84
C SER A 10 10.73 15.27 12.06
N LEU A 11 9.96 14.22 11.78
CA LEU A 11 8.52 14.14 12.02
C LEU A 11 8.27 13.05 13.07
N GLU A 12 7.95 13.46 14.29
CA GLU A 12 7.79 12.56 15.43
C GLU A 12 6.31 12.31 15.72
N GLY A 13 5.94 11.07 16.04
CA GLY A 13 4.55 10.74 16.35
C GLY A 13 4.15 9.27 16.34
N HIS A 14 4.91 8.40 15.68
CA HIS A 14 4.70 6.96 15.81
C HIS A 14 5.27 6.46 17.14
N GLU A 15 4.57 5.50 17.75
CA GLU A 15 5.03 4.80 18.95
C GLU A 15 5.76 3.50 18.60
N GLY A 16 5.64 3.08 17.33
CA GLY A 16 6.27 1.89 16.77
C GLY A 16 7.33 2.18 15.71
N GLU A 17 7.93 1.10 15.19
CA GLU A 17 8.80 1.13 14.02
C GLU A 17 7.98 1.53 12.79
N VAL A 18 8.39 2.58 12.09
CA VAL A 18 7.78 3.00 10.83
C VAL A 18 8.15 1.99 9.75
N LYS A 19 7.15 1.27 9.22
CA LYS A 19 7.31 0.22 8.22
C LYS A 19 7.21 0.72 6.79
N CYS A 20 6.37 1.74 6.57
CA CYS A 20 6.09 2.23 5.24
C CYS A 20 5.87 3.74 5.23
N LEU A 21 6.12 4.35 4.07
CA LEU A 21 5.90 5.77 3.84
C LEU A 21 5.58 6.05 2.37
N THR A 22 4.81 7.11 2.11
CA THR A 22 4.47 7.55 0.75
C THR A 22 4.12 9.04 0.71
N PHE A 23 4.46 9.72 -0.37
CA PHE A 23 4.07 11.11 -0.61
C PHE A 23 2.74 11.19 -1.37
N SER A 24 1.96 12.23 -1.09
CA SER A 24 0.89 12.64 -2.00
C SER A 24 1.49 13.13 -3.32
N GLN A 25 0.72 13.02 -4.41
CA GLN A 25 1.21 13.40 -5.74
C GLN A 25 1.57 14.90 -5.84
N ASP A 26 0.92 15.75 -5.05
CA ASP A 26 1.21 17.18 -4.96
C ASP A 26 2.35 17.51 -3.96
N GLY A 27 2.92 16.50 -3.30
CA GLY A 27 4.03 16.63 -2.36
C GLY A 27 3.70 17.33 -1.04
N LYS A 28 2.43 17.69 -0.79
CA LYS A 28 2.01 18.41 0.42
C LYS A 28 1.87 17.51 1.63
N PHE A 29 1.49 16.26 1.40
CA PHE A 29 1.28 15.28 2.46
C PHE A 29 2.27 14.13 2.36
N LEU A 30 2.68 13.64 3.52
CA LEU A 30 3.34 12.36 3.70
C LEU A 30 2.37 11.47 4.46
N ALA A 31 2.30 10.19 4.14
CA ALA A 31 1.66 9.19 4.98
C ALA A 31 2.70 8.17 5.43
N SER A 32 2.59 7.69 6.66
CA SER A 32 3.43 6.64 7.20
C SER A 32 2.61 5.65 8.02
N GLY A 33 2.98 4.37 7.97
CA GLY A 33 2.40 3.30 8.76
C GLY A 33 3.44 2.65 9.66
N ASP A 34 3.04 2.20 10.85
CA ASP A 34 3.92 1.54 11.83
C ASP A 34 3.49 0.12 12.21
N ASN A 35 4.30 -0.51 13.07
CA ASN A 35 4.02 -1.80 13.71
C ASN A 35 3.14 -1.70 14.98
N GLU A 36 2.40 -0.61 15.14
CA GLU A 36 1.39 -0.41 16.20
C GLU A 36 0.04 -0.03 15.58
N LEU A 37 -0.25 -0.55 14.38
CA LEU A 37 -1.54 -0.46 13.67
C LEU A 37 -1.94 0.97 13.26
N THR A 38 -1.01 1.92 13.34
CA THR A 38 -1.30 3.34 13.16
C THR A 38 -0.83 3.80 11.80
N VAL A 39 -1.69 4.56 11.11
CA VAL A 39 -1.30 5.38 9.97
C VAL A 39 -1.33 6.84 10.39
N ILE A 40 -0.26 7.60 10.11
CA ILE A 40 -0.22 9.04 10.33
C ILE A 40 -0.10 9.74 8.98
N VAL A 41 -0.95 10.75 8.76
CA VAL A 41 -0.85 11.68 7.65
C VAL A 41 -0.27 12.99 8.15
N TRP A 42 0.78 13.46 7.51
CA TRP A 42 1.56 14.63 7.87
C TRP A 42 1.38 15.72 6.83
N ASP A 43 0.91 16.89 7.24
CA ASP A 43 1.16 18.14 6.54
C ASP A 43 2.50 18.68 7.05
N TRP A 44 3.57 18.22 6.41
CA TRP A 44 4.93 18.48 6.87
C TRP A 44 5.32 19.96 6.71
N GLN A 45 4.67 20.70 5.82
CA GLN A 45 4.91 22.13 5.61
C GLN A 45 4.26 22.95 6.73
N LYS A 46 3.04 22.59 7.16
CA LYS A 46 2.32 23.29 8.23
C LYS A 46 2.60 22.74 9.63
N ASN A 47 3.40 21.69 9.74
CA ASN A 47 3.69 21.00 11.00
C ASN A 47 2.42 20.44 11.67
N GLN A 48 1.49 19.94 10.86
CA GLN A 48 0.24 19.34 11.32
C GLN A 48 0.24 17.86 10.97
N LYS A 49 -0.47 17.06 11.77
CA LYS A 49 -0.66 15.64 11.52
C LYS A 49 -2.01 15.17 12.07
N PHE A 50 -2.48 14.04 11.57
CA PHE A 50 -3.60 13.32 12.17
C PHE A 50 -3.37 11.81 12.01
N SER A 51 -3.89 11.03 12.96
CA SER A 51 -3.84 9.58 12.93
C SER A 51 -5.11 9.00 12.31
N LEU A 52 -4.93 7.89 11.62
CA LEU A 52 -5.98 7.03 11.09
C LEU A 52 -5.82 5.68 11.80
N GLN A 53 -6.76 5.38 12.68
CA GLN A 53 -6.76 4.17 13.51
C GLN A 53 -7.92 3.27 13.13
N GLY A 54 -7.67 1.97 13.14
CA GLY A 54 -8.70 0.97 12.92
C GLY A 54 -8.19 -0.38 12.46
N HIS A 55 -6.94 -0.50 11.95
CA HIS A 55 -6.31 -1.81 11.80
C HIS A 55 -6.29 -2.54 13.14
N GLU A 56 -6.41 -3.87 13.07
CA GLU A 56 -6.58 -4.72 14.25
C GLU A 56 -5.39 -5.66 14.43
N LYS A 57 -5.25 -6.25 15.62
CA LYS A 57 -4.24 -7.28 15.85
C LYS A 57 -4.73 -8.58 15.20
N ALA A 58 -3.94 -9.16 14.30
CA ALA A 58 -4.22 -10.48 13.74
C ALA A 58 -3.81 -11.61 14.69
N GLY A 59 -2.89 -11.30 15.61
CA GLY A 59 -2.32 -12.24 16.57
C GLY A 59 -1.50 -11.55 17.65
N TRP A 60 -0.69 -12.33 18.37
CA TRP A 60 0.10 -11.84 19.51
C TRP A 60 1.26 -10.93 19.07
N TRP A 61 1.83 -11.15 17.87
CA TRP A 61 2.91 -10.37 17.28
C TRP A 61 2.56 -9.74 15.94
N ASP A 62 1.41 -10.09 15.35
CA ASP A 62 0.96 -9.61 14.04
C ASP A 62 0.15 -8.33 14.20
N LYS A 63 0.90 -7.23 14.21
CA LYS A 63 0.39 -5.88 14.36
C LYS A 63 1.21 -4.94 13.49
N GLY A 64 0.73 -4.66 12.30
CA GLY A 64 1.47 -3.78 11.42
C GLY A 64 0.65 -3.24 10.27
N VAL A 65 0.95 -2.00 9.91
CA VAL A 65 0.58 -1.43 8.62
C VAL A 65 1.80 -1.51 7.72
N ASN A 66 1.79 -2.49 6.82
CA ASN A 66 2.93 -2.80 5.97
C ASN A 66 3.04 -1.89 4.75
N SER A 67 1.92 -1.30 4.32
CA SER A 67 1.90 -0.47 3.12
C SER A 67 0.81 0.58 3.15
N VAL A 68 1.11 1.75 2.57
CA VAL A 68 0.19 2.88 2.42
C VAL A 68 0.31 3.50 1.03
N ALA A 69 -0.80 3.98 0.47
CA ALA A 69 -0.82 4.70 -0.81
C ALA A 69 -1.89 5.79 -0.84
N PHE A 70 -1.54 6.98 -1.35
CA PHE A 70 -2.51 8.02 -1.62
C PHE A 70 -3.28 7.75 -2.90
N SER A 71 -4.56 8.12 -2.91
CA SER A 71 -5.29 8.33 -4.15
C SER A 71 -4.73 9.54 -4.90
N PRO A 72 -4.48 9.44 -6.22
CA PRO A 72 -4.02 10.57 -7.04
C PRO A 72 -4.97 11.78 -7.02
N CYS A 73 -6.29 11.55 -6.97
CA CYS A 73 -7.28 12.61 -7.17
C CYS A 73 -8.50 12.56 -6.25
N GLN A 74 -8.77 11.44 -5.56
CA GLN A 74 -10.07 11.23 -4.90
C GLN A 74 -10.04 11.48 -3.38
N GLY A 75 -8.99 12.09 -2.84
CA GLY A 75 -8.97 12.54 -1.44
C GLY A 75 -9.04 11.42 -0.40
N TYR A 76 -8.63 10.20 -0.76
CA TYR A 76 -8.53 9.07 0.15
C TYR A 76 -7.10 8.51 0.23
N LEU A 77 -6.84 7.78 1.30
CA LEU A 77 -5.63 6.99 1.51
C LEU A 77 -6.02 5.52 1.64
N VAL A 78 -5.16 4.61 1.18
CA VAL A 78 -5.31 3.18 1.42
C VAL A 78 -4.17 2.65 2.27
N SER A 79 -4.46 1.67 3.10
CA SER A 79 -3.46 0.95 3.89
C SER A 79 -3.70 -0.55 3.84
N GLY A 80 -2.62 -1.33 3.87
CA GLY A 80 -2.65 -2.79 4.02
C GLY A 80 -1.88 -3.21 5.25
N GLY A 81 -2.38 -4.19 5.99
CA GLY A 81 -1.80 -4.59 7.26
C GLY A 81 -1.80 -6.09 7.54
N ASP A 82 -1.28 -6.41 8.72
CA ASP A 82 -1.16 -7.78 9.23
C ASP A 82 -2.51 -8.42 9.53
N ASP A 83 -3.57 -7.62 9.75
CA ASP A 83 -4.96 -8.07 9.90
C ASP A 83 -5.60 -8.62 8.62
N GLN A 84 -4.79 -8.84 7.57
CA GLN A 84 -5.21 -9.41 6.30
C GLN A 84 -6.21 -8.51 5.55
N THR A 85 -6.34 -7.24 5.98
CA THR A 85 -7.27 -6.28 5.39
C THR A 85 -6.56 -5.18 4.60
N VAL A 86 -7.28 -4.64 3.62
CA VAL A 86 -6.98 -3.34 3.03
C VAL A 86 -8.03 -2.35 3.53
N ARG A 87 -7.63 -1.18 4.00
CA ARG A 87 -8.55 -0.15 4.50
C ARG A 87 -8.47 1.10 3.66
N ILE A 88 -9.62 1.72 3.42
CA ILE A 88 -9.76 2.98 2.69
C ILE A 88 -10.17 4.07 3.67
N TRP A 89 -9.44 5.19 3.69
CA TRP A 89 -9.61 6.28 4.63
C TRP A 89 -9.91 7.58 3.90
N SER A 90 -10.90 8.33 4.38
CA SER A 90 -11.17 9.69 3.92
C SER A 90 -10.16 10.66 4.52
N LEU A 91 -9.44 11.43 3.70
CA LEU A 91 -8.54 12.48 4.20
C LEU A 91 -9.30 13.72 4.68
N GLU A 92 -10.50 13.96 4.14
CA GLU A 92 -11.37 15.07 4.54
C GLU A 92 -11.98 14.83 5.92
N THR A 93 -12.65 13.69 6.09
CA THR A 93 -13.36 13.37 7.34
C THR A 93 -12.47 12.70 8.37
N LYS A 94 -11.28 12.21 7.96
CA LYS A 94 -10.31 11.48 8.80
C LYS A 94 -10.90 10.19 9.38
N LYS A 95 -11.81 9.55 8.64
CA LYS A 95 -12.53 8.35 9.05
C LYS A 95 -12.30 7.21 8.06
N LEU A 96 -12.46 5.99 8.57
CA LEU A 96 -12.53 4.78 7.77
C LEU A 96 -13.77 4.84 6.87
N ILE A 97 -13.57 4.64 5.56
CA ILE A 97 -14.64 4.52 4.56
C ILE A 97 -15.04 3.06 4.40
N SER A 98 -14.07 2.18 4.22
CA SER A 98 -14.32 0.77 3.93
C SER A 98 -13.15 -0.11 4.38
N THR A 99 -13.47 -1.34 4.77
CA THR A 99 -12.53 -2.43 5.03
C THR A 99 -12.74 -3.51 3.99
N LEU A 100 -11.71 -3.78 3.19
CA LEU A 100 -11.69 -4.78 2.14
C LEU A 100 -11.11 -6.07 2.73
N THR A 101 -11.95 -7.10 2.81
CA THR A 101 -11.60 -8.42 3.34
C THR A 101 -11.54 -9.45 2.22
N GLY A 102 -10.68 -10.46 2.37
CA GLY A 102 -10.60 -11.57 1.42
C GLY A 102 -9.20 -12.13 1.16
N HIS A 103 -8.13 -11.41 1.54
CA HIS A 103 -6.81 -12.03 1.67
C HIS A 103 -6.83 -13.05 2.82
N GLN A 104 -6.00 -14.08 2.70
CA GLN A 104 -5.91 -15.17 3.69
C GLN A 104 -4.65 -15.06 4.57
N ASP A 105 -3.83 -14.04 4.31
CA ASP A 105 -2.62 -13.74 5.05
C ASP A 105 -2.33 -12.23 4.95
N LYS A 106 -1.27 -11.78 5.62
CA LYS A 106 -0.89 -10.38 5.75
C LYS A 106 -0.86 -9.67 4.40
N VAL A 107 -1.39 -8.45 4.37
CA VAL A 107 -1.25 -7.57 3.20
C VAL A 107 0.07 -6.85 3.31
N THR A 108 0.96 -7.09 2.37
CA THR A 108 2.34 -6.57 2.36
C THR A 108 2.48 -5.31 1.53
N ALA A 109 1.62 -5.13 0.54
CA ALA A 109 1.71 -4.04 -0.43
C ALA A 109 0.33 -3.59 -0.90
N VAL A 110 0.17 -2.27 -1.06
CA VAL A 110 -1.01 -1.67 -1.70
C VAL A 110 -0.60 -0.63 -2.73
N ALA A 111 -1.41 -0.49 -3.78
CA ALA A 111 -1.28 0.56 -4.78
C ALA A 111 -2.66 1.02 -5.24
N VAL A 112 -2.79 2.32 -5.52
CA VAL A 112 -3.99 2.91 -6.11
C VAL A 112 -3.75 3.09 -7.60
N HIS A 113 -4.72 2.68 -8.42
CA HIS A 113 -4.65 2.91 -9.86
C HIS A 113 -4.74 4.41 -10.19
N PRO A 114 -4.13 4.90 -11.28
CA PRO A 114 -4.11 6.32 -11.61
C PRO A 114 -5.48 7.02 -11.69
N ASP A 115 -6.54 6.32 -12.09
CA ASP A 115 -7.92 6.85 -12.08
C ASP A 115 -8.57 6.91 -10.69
N GLY A 116 -7.98 6.24 -9.70
CA GLY A 116 -8.50 6.12 -8.34
C GLY A 116 -9.74 5.21 -8.18
N GLU A 117 -10.14 4.47 -9.20
CA GLU A 117 -11.35 3.62 -9.13
C GLU A 117 -11.06 2.22 -8.59
N ILE A 118 -9.82 1.76 -8.73
CA ILE A 118 -9.39 0.45 -8.23
C ILE A 118 -8.13 0.53 -7.36
N ILE A 119 -8.02 -0.46 -6.49
CA ILE A 119 -6.86 -0.71 -5.65
C ILE A 119 -6.28 -2.08 -6.03
N ALA A 120 -4.97 -2.20 -6.04
CA ALA A 120 -4.27 -3.48 -6.06
C ALA A 120 -3.63 -3.73 -4.69
N SER A 121 -3.67 -4.97 -4.22
CA SER A 121 -2.94 -5.41 -3.04
C SER A 121 -2.19 -6.71 -3.28
N GLY A 122 -0.98 -6.81 -2.73
CA GLY A 122 -0.21 -8.05 -2.65
C GLY A 122 -0.18 -8.58 -1.22
N SER A 123 -0.12 -9.89 -1.05
CA SER A 123 -0.19 -10.57 0.25
C SER A 123 0.77 -11.75 0.36
N GLU A 124 1.04 -12.14 1.61
CA GLU A 124 1.71 -13.39 1.95
C GLU A 124 0.92 -14.64 1.52
N ASP A 125 -0.37 -14.49 1.19
CA ASP A 125 -1.19 -15.54 0.58
C ASP A 125 -0.83 -15.86 -0.89
N LYS A 126 0.24 -15.23 -1.40
CA LYS A 126 0.82 -15.40 -2.75
C LYS A 126 -0.06 -14.85 -3.88
N THR A 127 -1.11 -14.11 -3.54
CA THR A 127 -2.02 -13.52 -4.53
C THR A 127 -1.89 -12.01 -4.61
N VAL A 128 -2.28 -11.48 -5.76
CA VAL A 128 -2.60 -10.07 -5.93
C VAL A 128 -4.11 -9.93 -6.08
N LYS A 129 -4.76 -9.05 -5.32
CA LYS A 129 -6.19 -8.78 -5.45
C LYS A 129 -6.42 -7.38 -6.02
N ILE A 130 -7.40 -7.28 -6.90
CA ILE A 130 -7.91 -6.03 -7.45
C ILE A 130 -9.26 -5.74 -6.82
N TRP A 131 -9.43 -4.54 -6.29
CA TRP A 131 -10.63 -4.12 -5.56
C TRP A 131 -11.29 -2.93 -6.23
N SER A 132 -12.62 -2.91 -6.20
CA SER A 132 -13.40 -1.73 -6.56
C SER A 132 -13.45 -0.77 -5.36
N VAL A 133 -12.98 0.47 -5.53
CA VAL A 133 -13.07 1.49 -4.47
C VAL A 133 -14.53 1.82 -4.16
N LYS A 134 -15.37 1.88 -5.20
CA LYS A 134 -16.79 2.26 -5.09
C LYS A 134 -17.62 1.23 -4.32
N THR A 135 -17.40 -0.06 -4.56
CA THR A 135 -18.21 -1.13 -3.99
C THR A 135 -17.54 -1.83 -2.81
N GLY A 136 -16.21 -1.71 -2.67
CA GLY A 136 -15.43 -2.46 -1.69
C GLY A 136 -15.24 -3.94 -2.03
N GLU A 137 -15.69 -4.39 -3.20
CA GLU A 137 -15.66 -5.79 -3.58
C GLU A 137 -14.38 -6.15 -4.36
N THR A 138 -13.94 -7.41 -4.22
CA THR A 138 -12.88 -7.97 -5.05
C THR A 138 -13.34 -8.11 -6.50
N ARG A 139 -12.72 -7.39 -7.42
CA ARG A 139 -12.93 -7.52 -8.87
C ARG A 139 -12.19 -8.71 -9.47
N SER A 140 -10.99 -9.00 -8.98
CA SER A 140 -10.15 -10.08 -9.51
C SER A 140 -9.15 -10.55 -8.46
N THR A 141 -8.80 -11.84 -8.50
CA THR A 141 -7.67 -12.42 -7.78
C THR A 141 -6.70 -12.96 -8.82
N LEU A 142 -5.49 -12.40 -8.84
CA LEU A 142 -4.43 -12.76 -9.76
C LEU A 142 -3.49 -13.75 -9.05
N GLN A 143 -3.34 -14.92 -9.65
CA GLN A 143 -2.48 -16.00 -9.16
C GLN A 143 -1.32 -16.19 -10.14
N GLY A 144 -0.13 -16.47 -9.61
CA GLY A 144 1.06 -16.71 -10.43
C GLY A 144 2.35 -16.73 -9.63
N HIS A 145 2.40 -16.02 -8.50
CA HIS A 145 3.54 -16.07 -7.59
C HIS A 145 3.56 -17.40 -6.80
N SER A 146 4.76 -17.96 -6.62
CA SER A 146 4.98 -19.22 -5.85
C SER A 146 5.31 -18.97 -4.38
N ASP A 147 5.60 -17.71 -4.03
CA ASP A 147 5.87 -17.22 -2.68
C ASP A 147 5.08 -15.92 -2.42
N LYS A 148 5.20 -15.34 -1.22
CA LYS A 148 4.58 -14.07 -0.84
C LYS A 148 4.80 -12.99 -1.89
N VAL A 149 3.76 -12.19 -2.14
CA VAL A 149 3.92 -10.97 -2.93
C VAL A 149 4.47 -9.90 -2.00
N LEU A 150 5.54 -9.21 -2.40
CA LEU A 150 6.20 -8.20 -1.56
C LEU A 150 5.88 -6.77 -1.98
N THR A 151 5.55 -6.55 -3.25
CA THR A 151 5.31 -5.21 -3.79
C THR A 151 4.32 -5.28 -4.93
N VAL A 152 3.52 -4.23 -5.09
CA VAL A 152 2.64 -4.01 -6.24
C VAL A 152 2.72 -2.55 -6.68
N LYS A 153 2.76 -2.30 -7.99
CA LYS A 153 2.77 -0.95 -8.56
C LYS A 153 2.02 -0.89 -9.89
N PHE A 154 1.14 0.09 -10.02
CA PHE A 154 0.56 0.43 -11.31
C PHE A 154 1.57 1.21 -12.16
N SER A 155 1.54 0.94 -13.46
CA SER A 155 2.10 1.84 -14.47
C SER A 155 1.37 3.18 -14.47
N GLN A 156 2.04 4.25 -14.90
CA GLN A 156 1.49 5.60 -14.87
C GLN A 156 0.23 5.77 -15.73
N ASN A 157 0.11 5.00 -16.81
CA ASN A 157 -1.08 4.99 -17.67
C ASN A 157 -2.16 4.00 -17.19
N GLY A 158 -1.91 3.26 -16.11
CA GLY A 158 -2.86 2.33 -15.50
C GLY A 158 -3.05 0.99 -16.22
N GLN A 159 -2.48 0.82 -17.42
CA GLN A 159 -2.73 -0.37 -18.25
C GLN A 159 -2.08 -1.64 -17.68
N LEU A 160 -0.94 -1.46 -17.03
CA LEU A 160 -0.16 -2.54 -16.44
C LEU A 160 -0.09 -2.42 -14.92
N LEU A 161 -0.08 -3.57 -14.27
CA LEU A 161 0.27 -3.74 -12.87
C LEU A 161 1.52 -4.62 -12.80
N ALA A 162 2.50 -4.25 -11.99
CA ALA A 162 3.65 -5.08 -11.69
C ALA A 162 3.55 -5.60 -10.25
N SER A 163 3.92 -6.87 -10.03
CA SER A 163 4.08 -7.45 -8.69
C SER A 163 5.42 -8.17 -8.57
N GLY A 164 6.03 -8.09 -7.39
CA GLY A 164 7.29 -8.78 -7.08
C GLY A 164 7.08 -9.91 -6.07
N GLY A 165 7.64 -11.08 -6.36
CA GLY A 165 7.59 -12.26 -5.50
C GLY A 165 8.69 -12.27 -4.44
N GLY A 166 8.46 -13.04 -3.39
CA GLY A 166 9.37 -13.22 -2.26
C GLY A 166 10.64 -14.02 -2.60
N GLU A 167 11.41 -14.31 -1.56
CA GLU A 167 12.72 -14.97 -1.63
C GLU A 167 12.68 -16.31 -2.37
N ASN A 168 11.61 -17.09 -2.28
CA ASN A 168 11.55 -18.39 -2.97
C ASN A 168 10.99 -18.29 -4.40
N ASP A 169 10.44 -17.14 -4.78
CA ASP A 169 9.87 -16.90 -6.11
C ASP A 169 10.87 -16.14 -6.99
N LYS A 170 11.42 -15.03 -6.48
CA LYS A 170 12.40 -14.16 -7.15
C LYS A 170 11.98 -13.68 -8.55
N THR A 171 10.69 -13.67 -8.85
CA THR A 171 10.15 -13.17 -10.13
C THR A 171 9.41 -11.86 -9.98
N VAL A 172 9.33 -11.12 -11.09
CA VAL A 172 8.39 -10.00 -11.26
C VAL A 172 7.34 -10.45 -12.26
N ILE A 173 6.06 -10.26 -11.95
CA ILE A 173 4.97 -10.53 -12.89
C ILE A 173 4.37 -9.20 -13.33
N ILE A 174 4.26 -9.02 -14.64
CA ILE A 174 3.52 -7.93 -15.26
C ILE A 174 2.14 -8.46 -15.63
N TRP A 175 1.09 -7.79 -15.16
CA TRP A 175 -0.31 -8.10 -15.42
C TRP A 175 -0.89 -7.02 -16.33
N ASN A 176 -1.42 -7.43 -17.48
CA ASN A 176 -2.23 -6.57 -18.34
C ASN A 176 -3.70 -6.71 -17.96
N LEU A 177 -4.28 -5.65 -17.40
CA LEU A 177 -5.63 -5.69 -16.85
C LEU A 177 -6.72 -5.67 -17.93
N GLY A 178 -6.43 -5.11 -19.11
CA GLY A 178 -7.36 -5.05 -20.24
C GLY A 178 -7.40 -6.36 -21.02
N GLU A 179 -6.24 -6.95 -21.27
CA GLU A 179 -6.11 -8.21 -22.03
C GLU A 179 -6.23 -9.46 -21.16
N ARG A 180 -6.24 -9.30 -19.83
CA ARG A 180 -6.22 -10.40 -18.85
C ARG A 180 -5.09 -11.39 -19.10
N SER A 181 -3.92 -10.86 -19.44
CA SER A 181 -2.71 -11.62 -19.71
C SER A 181 -1.63 -11.28 -18.66
N SER A 182 -0.65 -12.15 -18.52
CA SER A 182 0.51 -11.89 -17.66
C SER A 182 1.82 -12.36 -18.29
N ILE A 183 2.91 -11.69 -17.92
CA ILE A 183 4.27 -12.02 -18.32
C ILE A 183 5.13 -12.11 -17.07
N THR A 184 5.81 -13.25 -16.89
CA THR A 184 6.74 -13.47 -15.79
C THR A 184 8.16 -13.11 -16.23
N LEU A 185 8.76 -12.15 -15.54
CA LEU A 185 10.14 -11.73 -15.69
C LEU A 185 10.99 -12.45 -14.65
N LYS A 186 12.02 -13.16 -15.12
CA LYS A 186 13.00 -13.87 -14.30
C LYS A 186 14.36 -13.24 -14.51
N GLY A 187 15.21 -13.23 -13.48
CA GLY A 187 16.56 -12.67 -13.58
C GLY A 187 17.17 -12.20 -12.27
N HIS A 188 16.36 -12.06 -11.21
CA HIS A 188 16.89 -11.82 -9.87
C HIS A 188 17.41 -13.15 -9.30
N SER A 189 18.73 -13.24 -9.13
CA SER A 189 19.42 -14.31 -8.40
C SER A 189 20.16 -13.71 -7.22
N ASP A 190 20.57 -14.56 -6.28
CA ASP A 190 21.49 -14.19 -5.20
C ASP A 190 22.91 -13.91 -5.74
#